data_AF-A0A6I5NYT1-F1
#
_entry.id   AF-A0A6I5NYT1-F1
#
_cell.length_a   1.000
_cell.length_b   1.000
_cell.length_c   1.000
_cell.angle_alpha   90.00
_cell.angle_beta   90.00
_cell.angle_gamma   90.00
#
_symmetry.space_group_name_H-M   'P 1'
#
loop_
_entity.id
_entity.type
_entity.pdbx_description
1 polymer ?
#
loop_
_entity_poly.entity_id
_entity_poly.type
_entity_poly.pdbx_seq_one_letter_code
_entity_poly.pdbx_strand_id
1 'polypeptide(L)'
;MVEALDLQSFPSNIYTGETQPQPDERFQGQPIYPYVPSSELVDAVNLAIYLKRPLLLKGEPGCGKTELARAVAYELALEFIPFPVKSTSRARDLLYTYDSVARLRDAQLANSGEVVRRNAFDYVNFGPLGKAFYENRKAVVLIDEIDKADIDFPNDLLWELERSEFEIVELPDNHEHRKVSADETARPIIFITSN
;
A
#
# COMPACT_ATOMS: atom_id res chain seq x y z
N MET A 1 16.36 -31.78 -0.59
CA MET A 1 15.07 -31.87 0.14
C MET A 1 14.85 -30.51 0.76
N VAL A 2 13.87 -29.77 0.26
CA VAL A 2 13.44 -28.52 0.89
C VAL A 2 12.48 -28.94 2.01
N GLU A 3 12.79 -28.61 3.25
CA GLU A 3 11.88 -28.85 4.38
C GLU A 3 10.59 -28.07 4.14
N ALA A 4 9.44 -28.75 4.26
CA ALA A 4 8.14 -28.11 4.18
C ALA A 4 8.04 -27.05 5.27
N LEU A 5 7.64 -25.82 4.89
CA LEU A 5 7.37 -24.76 5.87
C LEU A 5 6.34 -25.26 6.88
N ASP A 6 6.70 -25.23 8.17
CA ASP A 6 5.79 -25.58 9.24
C ASP A 6 4.70 -24.50 9.37
N LEU A 7 3.53 -24.82 8.80
CA LEU A 7 2.33 -23.97 8.79
C LEU A 7 1.83 -23.60 10.20
N GLN A 8 2.30 -24.27 11.26
CA GLN A 8 1.94 -23.96 12.65
C GLN A 8 2.69 -22.76 13.25
N SER A 9 3.70 -22.22 12.54
CA SER A 9 4.49 -21.07 12.97
C SER A 9 4.01 -19.71 12.40
N PHE A 10 2.92 -19.72 11.62
CA PHE A 10 2.40 -18.53 10.96
C PHE A 10 1.65 -17.62 11.95
N PRO A 11 1.73 -16.28 11.79
CA PRO A 11 0.89 -15.35 12.54
C PRO A 11 -0.60 -15.67 12.32
N SER A 12 -1.44 -15.27 13.27
CA SER A 12 -2.86 -15.63 13.42
C SER A 12 -3.80 -15.42 12.22
N ASN A 13 -3.32 -14.85 11.11
CA ASN A 13 -4.11 -14.50 9.93
C ASN A 13 -3.45 -15.10 8.68
N ILE A 14 -3.68 -16.40 8.47
CA ILE A 14 -3.32 -17.15 7.26
C ILE A 14 -4.42 -16.95 6.22
N TYR A 15 -4.04 -16.73 4.97
CA TYR A 15 -4.97 -16.77 3.85
C TYR A 15 -5.16 -18.24 3.43
N THR A 16 -6.38 -18.74 3.47
CA THR A 16 -6.77 -20.09 3.02
C THR A 16 -7.41 -20.07 1.63
N GLY A 17 -8.03 -18.95 1.24
CA GLY A 17 -8.82 -18.87 0.00
C GLY A 17 -10.17 -19.60 0.09
N GLU A 18 -10.58 -20.03 1.29
CA GLU A 18 -11.83 -20.75 1.52
C GLU A 18 -12.98 -19.81 1.91
N THR A 19 -12.67 -18.60 2.39
CA THR A 19 -13.70 -17.64 2.81
C THR A 19 -14.22 -16.88 1.60
N GLN A 20 -15.41 -17.27 1.14
CA GLN A 20 -16.04 -16.70 -0.05
C GLN A 20 -17.18 -15.76 0.32
N PRO A 21 -17.33 -14.62 -0.38
CA PRO A 21 -18.42 -13.69 -0.14
C PRO A 21 -19.77 -14.32 -0.50
N GLN A 22 -20.82 -13.89 0.20
CA GLN A 22 -22.19 -14.21 -0.15
C GLN A 22 -22.63 -13.46 -1.42
N PRO A 23 -23.66 -13.98 -2.13
CA PRO A 23 -24.29 -13.22 -3.20
C PRO A 23 -24.71 -11.81 -2.74
N ASP A 24 -24.46 -10.81 -3.59
CA ASP A 24 -24.73 -9.39 -3.35
C ASP A 24 -23.96 -8.74 -2.19
N GLU A 25 -22.99 -9.45 -1.59
CA GLU A 25 -22.13 -8.89 -0.56
C GLU A 25 -21.26 -7.76 -1.11
N ARG A 26 -21.00 -6.78 -0.26
CA ARG A 26 -20.16 -5.62 -0.56
C ARG A 26 -19.00 -5.54 0.38
N PHE A 27 -17.82 -5.33 -0.19
CA PHE A 27 -16.60 -5.05 0.54
C PHE A 27 -16.14 -3.64 0.23
N GLN A 28 -16.03 -2.82 1.28
CA GLN A 28 -15.75 -1.38 1.19
C GLN A 28 -16.68 -0.63 0.21
N GLY A 29 -17.98 -0.95 0.27
CA GLY A 29 -19.02 -0.30 -0.54
C GLY A 29 -19.11 -0.79 -2.00
N GLN A 30 -18.15 -1.59 -2.46
CA GLN A 30 -18.13 -2.17 -3.81
C GLN A 30 -18.54 -3.65 -3.78
N PRO A 31 -19.16 -4.18 -4.86
CA PRO A 31 -19.41 -5.62 -4.98
C PRO A 31 -18.14 -6.43 -4.77
N ILE A 32 -18.26 -7.61 -4.19
CA ILE A 32 -17.17 -8.58 -4.12
C ILE A 32 -17.66 -9.92 -4.66
N TYR A 33 -16.78 -10.60 -5.38
CA TYR A 33 -17.09 -11.85 -6.06
C TYR A 33 -16.19 -12.97 -5.50
N PRO A 34 -16.65 -14.22 -5.53
CA PRO A 34 -15.83 -15.36 -5.17
C PRO A 34 -14.54 -15.42 -5.98
N TYR A 35 -13.44 -15.77 -5.31
CA TYR A 35 -12.14 -16.00 -5.92
C TYR A 35 -11.60 -17.34 -5.41
N VAL A 36 -11.40 -18.29 -6.31
CA VAL A 36 -10.92 -19.64 -5.97
C VAL A 36 -9.45 -19.77 -6.39
N PRO A 37 -8.49 -19.54 -5.47
CA PRO A 37 -7.07 -19.67 -5.79
C PRO A 37 -6.66 -21.14 -5.90
N SER A 38 -5.57 -21.42 -6.61
CA SER A 38 -4.89 -22.71 -6.50
C SER A 38 -4.10 -22.80 -5.18
N SER A 39 -3.75 -24.00 -4.74
CA SER A 39 -2.92 -24.20 -3.55
C SER A 39 -1.57 -23.48 -3.65
N GLU A 40 -0.94 -23.47 -4.82
CA GLU A 40 0.33 -22.79 -5.03
C GLU A 40 0.21 -21.28 -4.88
N LEU A 41 -0.94 -20.71 -5.28
CA LEU A 41 -1.20 -19.28 -5.15
C LEU A 41 -1.45 -18.90 -3.68
N VAL A 42 -2.17 -19.75 -2.94
CA VAL A 42 -2.35 -19.61 -1.49
C VAL A 42 -1.00 -19.62 -0.78
N ASP A 43 -0.13 -20.59 -1.12
CA ASP A 43 1.22 -20.69 -0.55
C ASP A 43 2.07 -19.45 -0.87
N ALA A 44 2.02 -18.95 -2.11
CA ALA A 44 2.76 -17.76 -2.51
C ALA A 44 2.30 -16.51 -1.73
N VAL A 45 1.00 -16.34 -1.52
CA VAL A 45 0.43 -15.25 -0.71
C VAL A 45 0.91 -15.37 0.74
N ASN A 46 0.77 -16.54 1.35
CA ASN A 46 1.17 -16.73 2.74
C ASN A 46 2.68 -16.57 2.94
N LEU A 47 3.50 -17.01 1.99
CA LEU A 47 4.93 -16.80 2.02
C LEU A 47 5.28 -15.30 1.95
N ALA A 48 4.62 -14.54 1.08
CA ALA A 48 4.81 -13.09 1.00
C ALA A 48 4.42 -12.38 2.31
N ILE A 49 3.29 -12.77 2.91
CA ILE A 49 2.83 -12.26 4.21
C ILE A 49 3.85 -12.58 5.31
N TYR A 50 4.33 -13.82 5.37
CA TYR A 50 5.29 -14.28 6.37
C TYR A 50 6.65 -13.56 6.24
N LEU A 51 7.15 -13.42 5.01
CA LEU A 51 8.40 -12.73 4.73
C LEU A 51 8.28 -11.20 4.84
N LYS A 52 7.07 -10.65 4.95
CA LYS A 52 6.78 -9.21 4.91
C LYS A 52 7.37 -8.57 3.64
N ARG A 53 7.25 -9.26 2.51
CA ARG A 53 7.76 -8.83 1.20
C ARG A 53 6.60 -8.65 0.21
N PRO A 54 6.67 -7.70 -0.72
CA PRO A 54 5.67 -7.56 -1.77
C PRO A 54 5.55 -8.82 -2.64
N LEU A 55 4.32 -9.16 -3.06
CA LEU A 55 4.06 -10.22 -4.03
C LEU A 55 3.82 -9.61 -5.42
N LEU A 56 4.69 -9.92 -6.38
CA LEU A 56 4.53 -9.55 -7.78
C LEU A 56 3.70 -10.61 -8.52
N LEU A 57 2.55 -10.21 -9.05
CA LEU A 57 1.67 -11.01 -9.88
C LEU A 57 1.86 -10.62 -11.35
N LYS A 58 2.28 -11.58 -12.18
CA LYS A 58 2.41 -11.39 -13.63
C LYS A 58 1.48 -12.34 -14.37
N GLY A 59 0.83 -11.85 -15.42
CA GLY A 59 -0.05 -12.66 -16.27
C GLY A 59 -0.83 -11.79 -17.23
N GLU A 60 -1.65 -12.40 -18.08
CA GLU A 60 -2.47 -11.67 -19.05
C GLU A 60 -3.51 -10.77 -18.35
N PRO A 61 -4.00 -9.72 -19.04
CA PRO A 61 -5.16 -8.97 -18.58
C PRO A 61 -6.36 -9.88 -18.35
N GLY A 62 -7.07 -9.70 -17.23
CA GLY A 62 -8.26 -10.49 -16.89
C GLY A 62 -7.99 -11.83 -16.18
N CYS A 63 -6.74 -12.16 -15.84
CA CYS A 63 -6.42 -13.37 -15.05
C CYS A 63 -6.73 -13.28 -13.54
N GLY A 64 -7.42 -12.23 -13.08
CA GLY A 64 -7.82 -12.11 -11.68
C GLY A 64 -6.73 -11.61 -10.71
N LYS A 65 -5.71 -10.89 -11.19
CA LYS A 65 -4.57 -10.43 -10.36
C LYS A 65 -5.02 -9.43 -9.28
N THR A 66 -5.85 -8.47 -9.68
CA THR A 66 -6.44 -7.44 -8.79
C THR A 66 -7.44 -8.08 -7.82
N GLU A 67 -8.20 -9.04 -8.30
CA GLU A 67 -9.21 -9.79 -7.57
C GLU A 67 -8.58 -10.64 -6.46
N LEU A 68 -7.40 -11.25 -6.69
CA LEU A 68 -6.67 -11.97 -5.65
C LEU A 68 -6.36 -11.06 -4.45
N ALA A 69 -5.77 -9.88 -4.69
CA ALA A 69 -5.44 -8.95 -3.62
C ALA A 69 -6.69 -8.52 -2.83
N ARG A 70 -7.80 -8.31 -3.54
CA ARG A 70 -9.09 -7.97 -2.92
C ARG A 70 -9.68 -9.14 -2.12
N ALA A 71 -9.57 -10.37 -2.61
CA ALA A 71 -10.01 -11.57 -1.91
C ALA A 71 -9.21 -11.81 -0.62
N VAL A 72 -7.89 -11.60 -0.67
CA VAL A 72 -7.01 -11.65 0.51
C VAL A 72 -7.41 -10.60 1.53
N ALA A 73 -7.66 -9.36 1.10
CA ALA A 73 -8.10 -8.30 2.00
C ALA A 73 -9.44 -8.63 2.68
N TYR A 74 -10.38 -9.18 1.91
CA TYR A 74 -11.68 -9.60 2.41
C TYR A 74 -11.57 -10.71 3.45
N GLU A 75 -10.87 -11.80 3.11
CA GLU A 75 -10.75 -12.97 3.99
C GLU A 75 -9.99 -12.65 5.29
N LEU A 76 -8.95 -11.81 5.20
CA LEU A 76 -8.18 -11.40 6.37
C LEU A 76 -8.83 -10.23 7.13
N ALA A 77 -10.00 -9.75 6.69
CA ALA A 77 -10.73 -8.61 7.24
C ALA A 77 -9.87 -7.33 7.35
N LEU A 78 -9.05 -7.06 6.34
CA LEU A 78 -8.14 -5.91 6.27
C LEU A 78 -8.68 -4.82 5.33
N GLU A 79 -8.25 -3.57 5.52
CA GLU A 79 -8.54 -2.51 4.55
C GLU A 79 -7.84 -2.84 3.22
N PHE A 80 -8.58 -2.82 2.11
CA PHE A 80 -8.03 -2.87 0.75
C PHE A 80 -7.79 -1.46 0.23
N ILE A 81 -6.57 -1.18 -0.24
CA ILE A 81 -6.15 0.13 -0.72
C ILE A 81 -5.53 -0.02 -2.12
N PRO A 82 -6.29 0.21 -3.20
CA PRO A 82 -5.77 0.14 -4.55
C PRO A 82 -5.07 1.44 -4.97
N PHE A 83 -3.96 1.30 -5.68
CA PHE A 83 -3.26 2.35 -6.40
C PHE A 83 -3.10 1.94 -7.87
N PRO A 84 -4.01 2.40 -8.76
CA PRO A 84 -3.87 2.17 -10.18
C PRO A 84 -2.78 3.08 -10.75
N VAL A 85 -1.73 2.46 -11.29
CA VAL A 85 -0.60 3.17 -11.89
C VAL A 85 -1.00 3.75 -13.24
N LYS A 86 -0.55 4.98 -13.50
CA LYS A 86 -0.69 5.70 -14.77
C LYS A 86 0.68 6.09 -15.28
N SER A 87 0.76 6.46 -16.56
CA SER A 87 2.01 6.97 -17.17
C SER A 87 2.57 8.24 -16.51
N THR A 88 1.74 8.96 -15.76
CA THR A 88 2.15 10.15 -15.01
C THR A 88 2.37 9.88 -13.52
N SER A 89 2.13 8.65 -13.04
CA SER A 89 2.32 8.29 -11.65
C SER A 89 3.79 8.31 -11.29
N ARG A 90 4.10 8.82 -10.10
CA ARG A 90 5.44 8.80 -9.50
C ARG A 90 5.43 7.91 -8.27
N ALA A 91 6.57 7.30 -7.94
CA ALA A 91 6.74 6.50 -6.73
C ALA A 91 6.25 7.26 -5.48
N ARG A 92 6.58 8.55 -5.43
CA ARG A 92 6.19 9.47 -4.37
C ARG A 92 4.67 9.59 -4.18
N ASP A 93 3.86 9.42 -5.23
CA ASP A 93 2.39 9.48 -5.13
C ASP A 93 1.82 8.33 -4.28
N LEU A 94 2.54 7.21 -4.15
CA LEU A 94 2.16 6.13 -3.21
C LEU A 94 2.43 6.54 -1.76
N LEU A 95 3.44 7.39 -1.54
CA LEU A 95 3.96 7.72 -0.22
C LEU A 95 3.26 8.99 0.30
N TYR A 96 3.45 10.12 -0.37
CA TYR A 96 2.86 11.39 -0.01
C TYR A 96 3.02 12.44 -1.11
N THR A 97 2.14 13.44 -1.10
CA THR A 97 2.28 14.68 -1.86
C THR A 97 2.41 15.85 -0.90
N TYR A 98 3.05 16.93 -1.37
CA TYR A 98 3.25 18.15 -0.60
C TYR A 98 2.63 19.35 -1.33
N ASP A 99 1.62 19.98 -0.71
CA ASP A 99 0.93 21.13 -1.29
C ASP A 99 1.75 22.43 -1.09
N SER A 100 2.78 22.57 -1.91
CA SER A 100 3.65 23.75 -1.92
C SER A 100 2.92 25.03 -2.32
N VAL A 101 1.84 24.93 -3.12
CA VAL A 101 1.04 26.07 -3.58
C VAL A 101 0.21 26.63 -2.43
N ALA A 102 -0.50 25.78 -1.69
CA ALA A 102 -1.23 26.21 -0.51
C ALA A 102 -0.27 26.78 0.55
N ARG A 103 0.91 26.18 0.74
CA ARG A 103 1.93 26.72 1.65
C ARG A 103 2.40 28.11 1.24
N LEU A 104 2.67 28.33 -0.05
CA LEU A 104 3.12 29.63 -0.55
C LEU A 104 2.02 30.70 -0.37
N ARG A 105 0.77 30.36 -0.71
CA ARG A 105 -0.38 31.25 -0.50
C ARG A 105 -0.51 31.64 0.97
N ASP A 106 -0.48 30.64 1.85
CA ASP A 106 -0.64 30.83 3.28
C ASP A 106 0.54 31.67 3.86
N ALA A 107 1.76 31.52 3.33
CA ALA A 107 2.90 32.38 3.67
C ALA A 107 2.72 33.84 3.22
N GLN A 108 2.09 34.08 2.07
CA GLN A 108 1.78 35.44 1.59
C GLN A 108 0.72 36.13 2.45
N LEU A 109 -0.31 35.39 2.89
CA LEU A 109 -1.34 35.90 3.80
C LEU A 109 -0.75 36.25 5.17
N ALA A 110 0.12 35.39 5.71
CA ALA A 110 0.83 35.66 6.95
C ALA A 110 1.68 36.94 6.88
N ASN A 111 2.38 37.16 5.76
CA ASN A 111 3.14 38.40 5.51
C ASN A 111 2.25 39.65 5.38
N SER A 112 0.96 39.47 5.05
CA SER A 112 -0.02 40.55 4.92
C SER A 112 -0.73 40.88 6.24
N GLY A 113 -0.33 40.23 7.35
CA GLY A 113 -0.86 40.44 8.69
C GLY A 113 -2.05 39.55 9.05
N GLU A 114 -2.42 38.59 8.19
CA GLU A 114 -3.45 37.60 8.51
C GLU A 114 -2.89 36.51 9.42
N VAL A 115 -3.71 36.06 10.38
CA VAL A 115 -3.31 34.98 11.30
C VAL A 115 -3.52 33.63 10.62
N VAL A 116 -2.45 33.06 10.08
CA VAL A 116 -2.41 31.69 9.58
C VAL A 116 -1.77 30.79 10.63
N ARG A 117 -2.48 29.73 11.06
CA ARG A 117 -1.97 28.72 12.00
C ARG A 117 -1.89 27.36 11.30
N ARG A 118 -0.88 27.21 10.44
CA ARG A 118 -0.52 25.92 9.82
C ARG A 118 0.99 25.73 9.89
N ASN A 119 1.42 24.49 10.13
CA ASN A 119 2.82 24.09 10.10
C ASN A 119 3.16 23.43 8.74
N ALA A 120 4.42 23.05 8.55
CA ALA A 120 4.84 22.43 7.29
C ALA A 120 4.18 21.06 7.05
N PHE A 121 3.86 20.31 8.11
CA PHE A 121 3.23 19.00 8.04
C PHE A 121 1.77 19.06 7.58
N ASP A 122 1.04 20.15 7.86
CA ASP A 122 -0.35 20.35 7.44
C ASP A 122 -0.54 20.41 5.91
N TYR A 123 0.56 20.50 5.15
CA TYR A 123 0.57 20.47 3.68
C TYR A 123 0.93 19.10 3.11
N VAL A 124 1.20 18.11 3.96
CA VAL A 124 1.47 16.72 3.58
C VAL A 124 0.14 16.00 3.40
N ASN A 125 -0.04 15.37 2.25
CA ASN A 125 -1.15 14.44 2.01
C ASN A 125 -0.58 13.06 1.73
N PHE A 126 -0.83 12.10 2.62
CA PHE A 126 -0.33 10.73 2.44
C PHE A 126 -0.99 10.04 1.25
N GLY A 127 -0.17 9.36 0.45
CA GLY A 127 -0.61 8.42 -0.57
C GLY A 127 -1.02 7.08 0.05
N PRO A 128 -1.51 6.12 -0.77
CA PRO A 128 -1.98 4.82 -0.28
C PRO A 128 -1.03 4.07 0.65
N LEU A 129 0.24 3.95 0.25
CA LEU A 129 1.25 3.22 1.02
C LEU A 129 1.71 4.05 2.23
N GLY A 130 1.90 5.36 2.03
CA GLY A 130 2.31 6.22 3.14
C GLY A 130 1.26 6.35 4.23
N LYS A 131 -0.04 6.28 3.88
CA LYS A 131 -1.13 6.22 4.85
C LYS A 131 -1.08 4.92 5.67
N ALA A 132 -0.86 3.78 5.02
CA ALA A 132 -0.71 2.50 5.70
C ALA A 132 0.48 2.51 6.68
N PHE A 133 1.60 3.13 6.30
CA PHE A 133 2.76 3.27 7.18
C PHE A 133 2.51 4.25 8.32
N TYR A 134 1.95 5.43 8.03
CA TYR A 134 1.77 6.49 9.01
C TYR A 134 0.73 6.15 10.09
N GLU A 135 -0.37 5.49 9.70
CA GLU A 135 -1.47 5.19 10.61
C GLU A 135 -1.25 3.88 11.40
N ASN A 136 -0.17 3.15 11.13
CA ASN A 136 0.10 1.83 11.71
C ASN A 136 -1.12 0.89 11.61
N ARG A 137 -1.78 0.92 10.45
CA ARG A 137 -2.92 0.06 10.14
C ARG A 137 -2.50 -1.02 9.15
N LYS A 138 -2.57 -2.27 9.60
CA LYS A 138 -2.37 -3.41 8.70
C LYS A 138 -3.46 -3.39 7.62
N ALA A 139 -3.03 -3.31 6.38
CA ALA A 139 -3.87 -3.21 5.20
C ALA A 139 -3.33 -4.07 4.07
N VAL A 140 -4.14 -4.32 3.06
CA VAL A 140 -3.71 -4.85 1.76
C VAL A 140 -3.59 -3.68 0.80
N VAL A 141 -2.37 -3.42 0.33
CA VAL A 141 -2.09 -2.37 -0.65
C VAL A 141 -1.84 -3.02 -2.01
N LEU A 142 -2.55 -2.58 -3.03
CA LEU A 142 -2.37 -3.05 -4.40
C LEU A 142 -1.74 -1.94 -5.25
N ILE A 143 -0.57 -2.20 -5.82
CA ILE A 143 0.07 -1.38 -6.86
C ILE A 143 -0.28 -2.03 -8.20
N ASP A 144 -1.32 -1.51 -8.86
CA ASP A 144 -1.90 -2.15 -10.04
C ASP A 144 -1.27 -1.60 -11.33
N GLU A 145 -0.89 -2.51 -12.23
CA GLU A 145 -0.32 -2.24 -13.56
C GLU A 145 0.97 -1.40 -13.50
N ILE A 146 1.95 -1.86 -12.70
CA ILE A 146 3.22 -1.16 -12.50
C ILE A 146 3.98 -0.90 -13.81
N ASP A 147 3.75 -1.73 -14.82
CA ASP A 147 4.30 -1.62 -16.17
C ASP A 147 3.81 -0.38 -16.95
N LYS A 148 2.76 0.31 -16.47
CA LYS A 148 2.29 1.58 -17.05
C LYS A 148 3.05 2.81 -16.59
N ALA A 149 3.85 2.70 -15.52
CA ALA A 149 4.60 3.83 -15.00
C ALA A 149 5.77 4.24 -15.90
N ASP A 150 6.39 5.36 -15.58
CA ASP A 150 7.72 5.70 -16.08
C ASP A 150 8.76 4.64 -15.65
N ILE A 151 9.84 4.49 -16.43
CA ILE A 151 10.89 3.48 -16.21
C ILE A 151 11.58 3.61 -14.85
N ASP A 152 11.63 4.82 -14.29
CA ASP A 152 12.28 5.08 -13.01
C ASP A 152 11.40 4.68 -11.80
N PHE A 153 10.08 4.59 -11.99
CA PHE A 153 9.11 4.37 -10.93
C PHE A 153 9.37 3.14 -10.05
N PRO A 154 9.66 1.93 -10.59
CA PRO A 154 9.88 0.76 -9.75
C PRO A 154 11.16 0.87 -8.91
N ASN A 155 12.21 1.47 -9.47
CA ASN A 155 13.49 1.64 -8.77
C ASN A 155 13.35 2.65 -7.63
N ASP A 156 12.58 3.71 -7.85
CA ASP A 156 12.26 4.75 -6.86
C ASP A 156 11.42 4.25 -5.66
N LEU A 157 10.95 2.99 -5.67
CA LEU A 157 10.19 2.38 -4.56
C LEU A 157 10.96 1.27 -3.82
N LEU A 158 12.14 0.86 -4.30
CA LEU A 158 12.83 -0.33 -3.78
C LEU A 158 13.13 -0.22 -2.28
N TRP A 159 13.66 0.93 -1.87
CA TRP A 159 14.06 1.17 -0.48
C TRP A 159 12.85 1.25 0.45
N GLU A 160 11.79 1.91 0.00
CA GLU A 160 10.58 2.15 0.76
C GLU A 160 9.78 0.87 0.95
N LEU A 161 9.72 0.02 -0.08
CA LEU A 161 9.09 -1.30 0.02
C LEU A 161 9.89 -2.26 0.89
N GLU A 162 11.23 -2.24 0.81
CA GLU A 162 12.08 -3.09 1.65
C GLU A 162 12.04 -2.71 3.13
N ARG A 163 12.10 -1.41 3.43
CA ARG A 163 12.16 -0.93 4.81
C ARG A 163 10.80 -0.61 5.41
N SER A 164 9.75 -0.50 4.59
CA SER A 164 8.43 0.01 4.98
C SER A 164 8.53 1.39 5.63
N GLU A 165 9.34 2.26 5.03
CA GLU A 165 9.75 3.55 5.60
C GLU A 165 10.08 4.56 4.50
N PHE A 166 9.78 5.84 4.72
CA PHE A 166 10.17 6.94 3.84
C PHE A 166 10.38 8.25 4.62
N GLU A 167 10.96 9.26 3.95
CA GLU A 167 11.12 10.61 4.49
C GLU A 167 10.28 11.65 3.74
N ILE A 168 9.72 12.58 4.51
CA ILE A 168 9.04 13.79 4.02
C ILE A 168 10.08 14.92 3.92
N VAL A 169 10.69 15.06 2.76
CA VAL A 169 11.89 15.90 2.55
C VAL A 169 11.63 17.39 2.73
N GLU A 170 10.39 17.86 2.59
CA GLU A 170 10.01 19.26 2.81
C GLU A 170 9.92 19.66 4.29
N LEU A 171 9.96 18.68 5.21
CA LEU A 171 9.94 18.93 6.65
C LEU A 171 11.37 19.16 7.16
N PRO A 172 11.56 20.06 8.15
CA PRO A 172 12.84 20.24 8.81
C PRO A 172 13.45 18.92 9.32
N ASP A 173 14.78 18.80 9.33
CA ASP A 173 15.50 17.58 9.77
C ASP A 173 15.07 17.10 11.17
N ASN A 174 14.71 18.04 12.05
CA ASN A 174 14.29 17.77 13.43
C ASN A 174 12.77 17.62 13.60
N HIS A 175 11.99 17.58 12.52
CA HIS A 175 10.54 17.45 12.59
C HIS A 175 10.15 16.02 12.97
N GLU A 176 9.29 15.85 13.97
CA GLU A 176 8.93 14.53 14.52
C GLU A 176 8.33 13.57 13.46
N HIS A 177 7.55 14.12 12.53
CA HIS A 177 6.93 13.35 11.42
C HIS A 177 7.78 13.27 10.15
N ARG A 178 9.04 13.75 10.12
CA ARG A 178 9.86 13.68 8.90
C ARG A 178 10.06 12.25 8.45
N LYS A 179 10.30 11.35 9.40
CA LYS A 179 10.56 9.95 9.13
C LYS A 179 9.30 9.15 9.44
N VAL A 180 8.75 8.48 8.44
CA VAL A 180 7.52 7.69 8.55
C VAL A 180 7.86 6.24 8.31
N SER A 181 7.49 5.37 9.24
CA SER A 181 7.76 3.93 9.17
C SER A 181 6.59 3.13 9.71
N ALA A 182 6.27 2.02 9.07
CA ALA A 182 5.27 1.09 9.60
C ALA A 182 5.83 0.27 10.77
N ASP A 183 5.04 0.16 11.84
CA ASP A 183 5.30 -0.78 12.93
C ASP A 183 5.39 -2.21 12.41
N GLU A 184 6.22 -3.03 13.06
CA GLU A 184 6.51 -4.39 12.60
C GLU A 184 5.27 -5.29 12.46
N THR A 185 4.27 -5.08 13.32
CA THR A 185 3.00 -5.81 13.33
C THR A 185 1.96 -5.22 12.38
N ALA A 186 2.15 -3.97 11.95
CA ALA A 186 1.23 -3.20 11.11
C ALA A 186 1.67 -3.09 9.65
N ARG A 187 2.80 -3.72 9.27
CA ARG A 187 3.27 -3.70 7.88
C ARG A 187 2.17 -4.18 6.92
N PRO A 188 1.89 -3.42 5.85
CA PRO A 188 0.87 -3.81 4.89
C PRO A 188 1.30 -5.03 4.09
N ILE A 189 0.30 -5.80 3.65
CA ILE A 189 0.47 -6.85 2.66
C ILE A 189 0.43 -6.16 1.30
N ILE A 190 1.52 -6.24 0.54
CA ILE A 190 1.66 -5.48 -0.71
C ILE A 190 1.56 -6.43 -1.90
N PHE A 191 0.62 -6.16 -2.79
CA PHE A 191 0.51 -6.81 -4.10
C PHE A 191 0.96 -5.82 -5.17
N ILE A 192 1.73 -6.31 -6.13
CA ILE A 192 2.14 -5.56 -7.32
C ILE A 192 1.66 -6.36 -8.52
N THR A 193 1.01 -5.73 -9.50
CA THR A 193 0.63 -6.43 -10.73
C THR A 193 1.38 -5.86 -11.92
N SER A 194 1.71 -6.74 -12.87
CA SER A 194 2.26 -6.41 -14.18
C SER A 194 1.57 -7.28 -15.22
N ASN A 195 1.41 -6.74 -16.43
CA ASN A 195 1.06 -7.56 -17.59
C ASN A 195 2.31 -8.21 -18.21
#